data_AF-A0AAV3Z8N2-F1
#
_entry.id   AF-A0AAV3Z8N2-F1
#
_cell.length_a   1.000
_cell.length_b   1.000
_cell.length_c   1.000
_cell.angle_alpha   90.00
_cell.angle_beta   90.00
_cell.angle_gamma   90.00
#
_symmetry.space_group_name_H-M   'P 1'
#
loop_
_entity.id
_entity.type
_entity.pdbx_description
1 polymer ?
#
loop_
_entity_poly.entity_id
_entity_poly.type
_entity_poly.pdbx_seq_one_letter_code
_entity_poly.pdbx_strand_id
1 'polypeptide(L)'
;MSISFGRLSEGRYGPEEFDIVFVSCVDLHGVARGRFVLRSSFPGVIKHGLGMTKGALLAGVKGDMPIGLTDLLEQGWTSGVQMPDMTTLRPLSWLSTRTWKVGHVICDFETVGGEREVTSSREIAQAQIRALRNLGFEAAASAVAEFTIFYKDTTKPVELHEDTSPLLFCLAEALERSGMQIETVGLGLEPGKLQDTLSSSASNPYLVVAAVVAAGVDGLTNNTELPLKDFAVSADHGSETPESLQEALEGLDSDVIMKSNLGELFVQRYLYLKREFEIKRFEDFRATQTAQDGVAPCSHAIDRAIYMLSL
;
A
#
# COMPACT_ATOMS: atom_id res chain seq x y z
N MET A 1 -3.45 -19.32 -6.26
CA MET A 1 -4.73 -19.58 -5.55
C MET A 1 -5.18 -18.25 -4.97
N SER A 2 -6.41 -17.81 -5.21
CA SER A 2 -6.89 -16.49 -4.74
C SER A 2 -7.77 -16.69 -3.50
N ILE A 3 -7.47 -15.94 -2.44
CA ILE A 3 -8.34 -15.81 -1.28
C ILE A 3 -9.16 -14.55 -1.53
N SER A 4 -10.49 -14.70 -1.69
CA SER A 4 -11.39 -13.56 -1.80
C SER A 4 -11.93 -13.21 -0.42
N PHE A 5 -11.69 -11.98 -0.01
CA PHE A 5 -12.31 -11.43 1.19
C PHE A 5 -13.71 -10.96 0.85
N GLY A 6 -14.66 -11.32 1.70
CA GLY A 6 -16.02 -10.83 1.61
C GLY A 6 -16.13 -9.32 1.74
N ARG A 7 -17.33 -8.80 1.49
CA ARG A 7 -17.66 -7.45 1.98
C ARG A 7 -17.44 -7.48 3.48
N LEU A 8 -16.47 -6.71 3.98
CA LEU A 8 -16.19 -6.63 5.41
C LEU A 8 -17.51 -6.49 6.15
N SER A 9 -17.81 -7.42 7.05
CA SER A 9 -19.08 -7.44 7.78
C SER A 9 -19.39 -6.04 8.32
N GLU A 10 -20.66 -5.64 8.21
CA GLU A 10 -21.21 -4.37 8.69
C GLU A 10 -21.18 -4.24 10.22
N GLY A 11 -20.32 -4.99 10.91
CA GLY A 11 -20.05 -4.83 12.32
C GLY A 11 -19.50 -3.42 12.56
N ARG A 12 -20.39 -2.51 12.96
CA ARG A 12 -20.00 -1.20 13.47
C ARG A 12 -19.49 -1.40 14.88
N TYR A 13 -18.19 -1.31 15.06
CA TYR A 13 -17.56 -1.35 16.37
C TYR A 13 -17.64 0.01 17.04
N GLY A 14 -17.92 0.01 18.34
CA GLY A 14 -17.90 1.20 19.18
C GLY A 14 -16.50 1.48 19.74
N PRO A 15 -16.12 2.76 19.95
CA PRO A 15 -14.85 3.12 20.60
C PRO A 15 -14.71 2.52 22.01
N GLU A 16 -15.81 2.30 22.72
CA GLU A 16 -15.87 1.70 24.05
C GLU A 16 -15.54 0.20 24.09
N GLU A 17 -15.48 -0.46 22.94
CA GLU A 17 -15.14 -1.88 22.87
C GLU A 17 -13.63 -2.15 23.03
N PHE A 18 -12.81 -1.12 22.86
CA PHE A 18 -11.35 -1.24 22.85
C PHE A 18 -10.71 -0.49 24.01
N ASP A 19 -9.71 -1.10 24.63
CA ASP A 19 -8.88 -0.49 25.67
C ASP A 19 -7.81 0.42 25.07
N ILE A 20 -7.32 0.03 23.90
CA ILE A 20 -6.28 0.71 23.13
C ILE A 20 -6.69 0.70 21.66
N VAL A 21 -6.53 1.82 20.97
CA VAL A 21 -6.78 1.93 19.53
C VAL A 21 -5.51 2.37 18.82
N PHE A 22 -5.06 1.59 17.84
CA PHE A 22 -4.05 2.03 16.89
C PHE A 22 -4.69 3.01 15.91
N VAL A 23 -4.22 4.25 15.90
CA VAL A 23 -4.68 5.32 15.02
C VAL A 23 -3.60 5.51 13.96
N SER A 24 -3.91 5.27 12.68
CA SER A 24 -2.89 5.29 11.63
C SER A 24 -3.35 5.89 10.31
N CYS A 25 -2.43 6.58 9.64
CA CYS A 25 -2.46 6.86 8.21
C CYS A 25 -1.49 5.92 7.50
N VAL A 26 -1.41 6.02 6.18
CA VAL A 26 -0.49 5.23 5.36
C VAL A 26 0.45 6.17 4.62
N ASP A 27 1.75 5.86 4.65
CA ASP A 27 2.76 6.62 3.92
C ASP A 27 2.79 6.26 2.43
N LEU A 28 3.64 6.94 1.67
CA LEU A 28 3.79 6.73 0.23
C LEU A 28 4.22 5.29 -0.13
N HIS A 29 4.92 4.60 0.78
CA HIS A 29 5.38 3.23 0.61
C HIS A 29 4.33 2.18 1.01
N GLY A 30 3.12 2.59 1.41
CA GLY A 30 2.08 1.65 1.85
C GLY A 30 2.23 1.21 3.30
N VAL A 31 3.13 1.83 4.07
CA VAL A 31 3.38 1.47 5.47
C VAL A 31 2.47 2.27 6.38
N ALA A 32 1.80 1.58 7.32
CA ALA A 32 0.97 2.24 8.33
C ALA A 32 1.84 3.06 9.31
N ARG A 33 1.53 4.35 9.43
CA ARG A 33 2.18 5.30 10.33
C ARG A 33 1.16 5.84 11.34
N GLY A 34 1.46 5.67 12.62
CA GLY A 34 0.47 5.97 13.66
C GLY A 34 0.97 5.77 15.07
N ARG A 35 0.04 5.86 16.02
CA ARG A 35 0.32 5.63 17.46
C ARG A 35 -0.84 4.89 18.11
N PHE A 36 -0.53 4.21 19.21
CA PHE A 36 -1.54 3.64 20.09
C PHE A 36 -2.11 4.71 21.01
N VAL A 37 -3.44 4.78 21.08
CA VAL A 37 -4.21 5.74 21.88
C VAL A 37 -5.04 4.97 22.90
N LEU A 38 -5.01 5.38 24.17
CA LEU A 38 -5.83 4.78 25.22
C LEU A 38 -7.30 5.16 25.04
N ARG A 39 -8.21 4.26 25.46
CA ARG A 39 -9.66 4.48 25.44
C ARG A 39 -10.08 5.84 26.01
N SER A 40 -9.47 6.28 27.11
CA SER A 40 -9.78 7.56 27.76
C SER A 40 -9.50 8.78 26.87
N SER A 41 -8.51 8.70 25.99
CA SER A 41 -8.13 9.79 25.08
C SER A 41 -8.80 9.70 23.72
N PHE A 42 -9.31 8.51 23.34
CA PHE A 42 -9.82 8.26 22.01
C PHE A 42 -11.02 9.15 21.61
N PRO A 43 -11.99 9.48 22.50
CA PRO A 43 -13.05 10.44 22.17
C PRO A 43 -12.52 11.83 21.77
N GLY A 44 -11.41 12.28 22.38
CA GLY A 44 -10.75 13.53 22.01
C GLY A 44 -10.12 13.44 20.62
N VAL A 45 -9.48 12.30 20.31
CA VAL A 45 -8.88 12.04 19.00
C VAL A 45 -9.93 11.93 17.89
N ILE A 46 -11.11 11.35 18.16
CA ILE A 46 -12.22 11.32 17.20
C ILE A 46 -12.67 12.74 16.85
N LYS A 47 -12.69 13.64 17.84
CA LYS A 47 -13.20 15.01 17.67
C LYS A 47 -12.18 15.98 17.07
N HIS A 48 -10.91 15.82 17.41
CA HIS A 48 -9.86 16.81 17.14
C HIS A 48 -8.69 16.26 16.32
N GLY A 49 -8.70 14.97 16.01
CA GLY A 49 -7.59 14.27 15.39
C GLY A 49 -6.41 14.03 16.32
N LEU A 50 -5.44 13.27 15.82
CA LEU A 50 -4.18 13.01 16.49
C LEU A 50 -3.04 13.72 15.76
N GLY A 51 -2.35 14.63 16.45
CA GLY A 51 -1.25 15.41 15.86
C GLY A 51 -0.10 14.55 15.34
N MET A 52 0.35 14.82 14.10
CA MET A 52 1.43 14.11 13.44
C MET A 52 2.18 15.04 12.46
N THR A 53 3.49 14.85 12.32
CA THR A 53 4.30 15.58 11.33
C THR A 53 4.05 15.02 9.92
N LYS A 54 3.78 15.89 8.94
CA LYS A 54 3.55 15.48 7.54
C LYS A 54 4.71 14.68 6.96
N GLY A 55 5.94 15.01 7.33
CA GLY A 55 7.15 14.32 6.88
C GLY A 55 7.16 12.81 7.16
N ALA A 56 6.42 12.32 8.16
CA ALA A 56 6.31 10.88 8.41
C ALA A 56 5.50 10.12 7.34
N LEU A 57 4.70 10.82 6.51
CA LEU A 57 4.03 10.24 5.33
C LEU A 57 4.95 10.19 4.09
N LEU A 58 6.10 10.88 4.15
CA LEU A 58 7.03 11.07 3.04
C LEU A 58 8.45 10.64 3.39
N ALA A 59 8.63 9.92 4.50
CA ALA A 59 9.91 9.35 4.85
C ALA A 59 10.23 8.18 3.92
N GLY A 60 11.49 8.07 3.51
CA GLY A 60 11.99 6.92 2.76
C GLY A 60 11.87 5.62 3.57
N VAL A 61 12.05 4.48 2.91
CA VAL A 61 11.89 3.15 3.52
C VAL A 61 12.73 2.95 4.80
N LYS A 62 13.91 3.56 4.89
CA LYS A 62 14.77 3.51 6.10
C LYS A 62 14.52 4.64 7.11
N GLY A 63 13.51 5.48 6.87
CA GLY A 63 13.25 6.68 7.65
C GLY A 63 14.01 7.91 7.16
N ASP A 64 14.59 7.87 5.95
CA ASP A 64 15.28 9.00 5.33
C ASP A 64 14.30 10.16 5.11
N MET A 65 14.69 11.38 5.49
CA MET A 65 13.82 12.55 5.33
C MET A 65 14.09 13.26 4.01
N PRO A 66 13.07 13.61 3.21
CA PRO A 66 13.24 14.23 1.90
C PRO A 66 13.58 15.72 2.00
N ILE A 67 14.79 16.04 2.47
CA ILE A 67 15.24 17.42 2.68
C ILE A 67 15.31 18.20 1.35
N GLY A 68 15.46 17.55 0.20
CA GLY A 68 15.47 18.22 -1.10
C GLY A 68 14.09 18.63 -1.63
N LEU A 69 12.99 18.25 -0.97
CA LEU A 69 11.65 18.72 -1.32
C LEU A 69 11.42 20.13 -0.75
N THR A 70 11.60 21.14 -1.60
CA THR A 70 11.57 22.56 -1.20
C THR A 70 10.19 23.01 -0.71
N ASP A 71 9.11 22.44 -1.26
CA ASP A 71 7.75 22.72 -0.82
C ASP A 71 7.52 22.37 0.66
N LEU A 72 8.11 21.28 1.16
CA LEU A 72 8.05 20.89 2.57
C LEU A 72 8.95 21.76 3.44
N LEU A 73 10.12 22.14 2.93
CA LEU A 73 11.05 23.04 3.62
C LEU A 73 10.46 24.44 3.80
N GLU A 74 9.87 25.00 2.75
CA GLU A 74 9.21 26.31 2.77
C GLU A 74 8.02 26.32 3.73
N GLN A 75 7.29 25.20 3.80
CA GLN A 75 6.23 24.98 4.77
C GLN A 75 6.75 24.67 6.19
N GLY A 76 8.05 24.54 6.40
CA GLY A 76 8.65 24.26 7.70
C GLY A 76 8.24 22.91 8.29
N TRP A 77 8.02 21.89 7.44
CA TRP A 77 7.56 20.56 7.86
C TRP A 77 6.28 20.61 8.70
N THR A 78 5.27 21.38 8.25
CA THR A 78 4.02 21.56 8.99
C THR A 78 3.48 20.25 9.55
N SER A 79 3.10 20.28 10.82
CA SER A 79 2.30 19.21 11.39
C SER A 79 0.86 19.31 10.91
N GLY A 80 0.16 18.19 10.93
CA GLY A 80 -1.27 18.11 10.71
C GLY A 80 -1.89 17.18 11.74
N VAL A 81 -3.08 16.71 11.44
CA VAL A 81 -3.82 15.79 12.31
C VAL A 81 -4.28 14.57 11.53
N GLN A 82 -4.18 13.40 12.17
CA GLN A 82 -4.78 12.17 11.70
C GLN A 82 -6.23 12.14 12.19
N MET A 83 -7.18 12.20 11.27
CA MET A 83 -8.62 12.20 11.53
C MET A 83 -9.17 10.78 11.37
N PRO A 84 -9.62 10.12 12.45
CA PRO A 84 -10.10 8.74 12.37
C PRO A 84 -11.37 8.60 11.53
N ASP A 85 -11.35 7.70 10.55
CA ASP A 85 -12.54 7.24 9.86
C ASP A 85 -13.16 6.08 10.65
N MET A 86 -14.15 6.41 11.48
CA MET A 86 -14.78 5.44 12.38
C MET A 86 -15.49 4.29 11.66
N THR A 87 -15.77 4.41 10.36
CA THR A 87 -16.32 3.29 9.58
C THR A 87 -15.30 2.15 9.42
N THR A 88 -14.01 2.48 9.57
CA THR A 88 -12.87 1.54 9.47
C THR A 88 -12.43 0.95 10.80
N LEU A 89 -13.06 1.33 11.93
CA LEU A 89 -12.68 0.81 13.24
C LEU A 89 -12.91 -0.70 13.29
N ARG A 90 -11.84 -1.48 13.55
CA ARG A 90 -11.87 -2.94 13.58
C ARG A 90 -10.96 -3.49 14.68
N PRO A 91 -11.21 -4.71 15.20
CA PRO A 91 -10.33 -5.36 16.15
C PRO A 91 -8.98 -5.75 15.53
N LEU A 92 -7.90 -5.57 16.29
CA LEU A 92 -6.59 -6.20 16.06
C LEU A 92 -6.46 -7.40 17.00
N SER A 93 -7.07 -8.52 16.64
CA SER A 93 -7.18 -9.68 17.55
C SER A 93 -5.82 -10.30 17.88
N TRP A 94 -4.85 -10.28 16.95
CA TRP A 94 -3.50 -10.79 17.20
C TRP A 94 -2.69 -9.95 18.21
N LEU A 95 -3.07 -8.68 18.42
CA LEU A 95 -2.46 -7.80 19.41
C LEU A 95 -3.31 -7.71 20.69
N SER A 96 -4.54 -8.22 20.65
CA SER A 96 -5.44 -8.28 21.78
C SER A 96 -5.06 -9.44 22.71
N THR A 97 -5.32 -9.27 24.00
CA THR A 97 -5.15 -10.31 25.02
C THR A 97 -6.49 -10.64 25.66
N ARG A 98 -6.52 -11.59 26.60
CA ARG A 98 -7.73 -11.87 27.38
C ARG A 98 -8.21 -10.67 28.22
N THR A 99 -7.31 -9.75 28.56
CA THR A 99 -7.57 -8.63 29.47
C THR A 99 -7.62 -7.28 28.76
N TRP A 100 -7.02 -7.16 27.57
CA TRP A 100 -6.97 -5.92 26.81
C TRP A 100 -7.41 -6.16 25.38
N LYS A 101 -8.39 -5.39 24.91
CA LYS A 101 -8.84 -5.36 23.52
C LYS A 101 -8.17 -4.23 22.77
N VAL A 102 -7.56 -4.54 21.64
CA VAL A 102 -6.89 -3.57 20.77
C VAL A 102 -7.69 -3.41 19.49
N GLY A 103 -8.01 -2.16 19.14
CA GLY A 103 -8.64 -1.79 17.87
C GLY A 103 -7.66 -1.10 16.93
N HIS A 104 -8.05 -0.96 15.67
CA HIS A 104 -7.35 -0.19 14.65
C HIS A 104 -8.35 0.65 13.87
N VAL A 105 -7.99 1.90 13.64
CA VAL A 105 -8.76 2.83 12.82
C VAL A 105 -7.83 3.49 11.80
N ILE A 106 -8.27 3.48 10.54
CA ILE A 106 -7.60 4.17 9.45
C ILE A 106 -8.01 5.63 9.50
N CYS A 107 -7.05 6.52 9.27
CA CYS A 107 -7.25 7.95 9.36
C CYS A 107 -6.96 8.62 8.02
N ASP A 108 -7.72 9.68 7.75
CA ASP A 108 -7.31 10.71 6.78
C ASP A 108 -6.35 11.69 7.45
N PHE A 109 -5.55 12.39 6.66
CA PHE A 109 -4.64 13.41 7.17
C PHE A 109 -5.16 14.78 6.77
N GLU A 110 -5.27 15.68 7.74
CA GLU A 110 -5.68 17.07 7.53
C GLU A 110 -4.57 18.03 7.96
N THR A 111 -4.44 19.14 7.26
CA THR A 111 -3.58 20.25 7.64
C THR A 111 -4.12 20.93 8.89
N VAL A 112 -3.33 21.81 9.52
CA VAL A 112 -3.81 22.64 10.65
C VAL A 112 -5.03 23.50 10.26
N GLY A 113 -5.17 23.83 8.98
CA GLY A 113 -6.32 24.57 8.44
C GLY A 113 -7.59 23.74 8.25
N GLY A 114 -7.54 22.43 8.50
CA GLY A 114 -8.66 21.51 8.25
C GLY A 114 -8.81 21.10 6.78
N GLU A 115 -7.83 21.41 5.94
CA GLU A 115 -7.80 20.96 4.54
C GLU A 115 -7.24 19.55 4.47
N ARG A 116 -7.75 18.72 3.55
CA ARG A 116 -7.23 17.37 3.36
C ARG A 116 -5.82 17.39 2.75
N GLU A 117 -4.98 16.46 3.18
CA GLU A 117 -3.69 16.23 2.53
C GLU A 117 -3.90 15.46 1.22
N VAL A 118 -3.97 16.24 0.13
CA VAL A 118 -4.20 15.75 -1.22
C VAL A 118 -3.11 14.82 -1.75
N THR A 119 -1.91 14.83 -1.16
CA THR A 119 -0.83 13.90 -1.57
C THR A 119 -0.80 12.62 -0.73
N SER A 120 -1.74 12.42 0.19
CA SER A 120 -1.82 11.16 0.93
C SER A 120 -2.38 10.06 0.02
N SER A 121 -1.79 8.85 0.08
CA SER A 121 -2.19 7.76 -0.81
C SER A 121 -3.68 7.42 -0.71
N ARG A 122 -4.24 7.49 0.51
CA ARG A 122 -5.67 7.25 0.75
C ARG A 122 -6.56 8.32 0.09
N GLU A 123 -6.22 9.61 0.22
CA GLU A 123 -7.00 10.68 -0.39
C GLU A 123 -6.96 10.60 -1.92
N ILE A 124 -5.79 10.29 -2.51
CA ILE A 124 -5.65 10.12 -3.97
C ILE A 124 -6.56 8.97 -4.45
N ALA A 125 -6.55 7.82 -3.78
CA ALA A 125 -7.43 6.69 -4.12
C ALA A 125 -8.91 7.06 -4.00
N GLN A 126 -9.29 7.73 -2.91
CA GLN A 126 -10.66 8.18 -2.73
C GLN A 126 -11.08 9.22 -3.78
N ALA A 127 -10.18 10.11 -4.21
CA ALA A 127 -10.44 11.08 -5.26
C ALA A 127 -10.77 10.39 -6.59
N GLN A 128 -10.01 9.36 -6.97
CA GLN A 128 -10.27 8.59 -8.19
C GLN A 128 -11.58 7.78 -8.10
N ILE A 129 -11.88 7.18 -6.94
CA ILE A 129 -13.17 6.52 -6.72
C ILE A 129 -14.34 7.52 -6.85
N ARG A 130 -14.20 8.75 -6.35
CA ARG A 130 -15.20 9.80 -6.53
C ARG A 130 -15.34 10.22 -7.98
N ALA A 131 -14.23 10.36 -8.72
CA ALA A 131 -14.25 10.68 -10.15
C ALA A 131 -15.01 9.62 -10.96
N LEU A 132 -14.72 8.34 -10.71
CA LEU A 132 -15.44 7.23 -11.33
C LEU A 132 -16.94 7.24 -10.99
N ARG A 133 -17.30 7.55 -9.73
CA ARG A 133 -18.70 7.68 -9.32
C ARG A 133 -19.43 8.82 -10.02
N ASN A 134 -18.75 9.93 -10.30
CA ASN A 134 -19.34 11.05 -11.05
C ASN A 134 -19.68 10.66 -12.50
N LEU A 135 -19.03 9.64 -13.04
CA LEU A 135 -19.36 9.04 -14.35
C LEU A 135 -20.49 7.99 -14.24
N GLY A 136 -21.04 7.74 -13.05
CA GLY A 136 -22.14 6.79 -12.83
C GLY A 136 -21.70 5.36 -12.53
N PHE A 137 -20.42 5.12 -12.25
CA PHE A 137 -19.88 3.79 -11.99
C PHE A 137 -19.48 3.59 -10.51
N GLU A 138 -19.51 2.34 -10.06
CA GLU A 138 -18.95 1.95 -8.76
C GLU A 138 -17.75 1.02 -8.96
N ALA A 139 -16.71 1.20 -8.14
CA ALA A 139 -15.55 0.31 -8.12
C ALA A 139 -15.72 -0.76 -7.04
N ALA A 140 -15.49 -2.01 -7.42
CA ALA A 140 -15.21 -3.11 -6.50
C ALA A 140 -13.80 -3.62 -6.79
N ALA A 141 -12.99 -3.78 -5.75
CA ALA A 141 -11.61 -4.22 -5.88
C ALA A 141 -11.30 -5.34 -4.88
N SER A 142 -10.46 -6.27 -5.28
CA SER A 142 -9.88 -7.30 -4.43
C SER A 142 -8.40 -7.37 -4.72
N ALA A 143 -7.58 -7.27 -3.68
CA ALA A 143 -6.14 -7.50 -3.80
C ALA A 143 -5.85 -9.00 -3.69
N VAL A 144 -4.90 -9.49 -4.49
CA VAL A 144 -4.33 -10.82 -4.34
C VAL A 144 -2.86 -10.63 -4.03
N ALA A 145 -2.41 -11.13 -2.89
CA ALA A 145 -1.02 -11.08 -2.49
C ALA A 145 -0.43 -12.49 -2.51
N GLU A 146 0.68 -12.64 -3.22
CA GLU A 146 1.51 -13.84 -3.15
C GLU A 146 2.64 -13.61 -2.13
N PHE A 147 2.97 -14.67 -1.38
CA PHE A 147 4.00 -14.61 -0.36
C PHE A 147 4.71 -15.96 -0.23
N THR A 148 5.97 -15.90 0.19
CA THR A 148 6.80 -17.07 0.46
C THR A 148 6.95 -17.28 1.96
N ILE A 149 6.73 -18.51 2.42
CA ILE A 149 6.95 -18.88 3.83
C ILE A 149 8.39 -19.37 3.99
N PHE A 150 9.09 -18.88 4.99
CA PHE A 150 10.46 -19.28 5.32
C PHE A 150 10.51 -20.00 6.66
N TYR A 151 11.46 -20.92 6.82
CA TYR A 151 11.74 -21.48 8.14
C TYR A 151 12.24 -20.37 9.06
N LYS A 152 11.72 -20.35 10.29
CA LYS A 152 12.05 -19.35 11.30
C LYS A 152 13.57 -19.20 11.45
N ASP A 153 14.03 -17.95 11.48
CA ASP A 153 15.45 -17.57 11.61
C ASP A 153 16.33 -18.03 10.43
N THR A 154 15.74 -18.31 9.26
CA THR A 154 16.46 -18.69 8.04
C THR A 154 15.92 -17.97 6.79
N THR A 155 16.68 -18.02 5.70
CA THR A 155 16.24 -17.63 4.35
C THR A 155 15.81 -18.82 3.49
N LYS A 156 15.63 -20.01 4.10
CA LYS A 156 15.23 -21.22 3.37
C LYS A 156 13.70 -21.24 3.18
N PRO A 157 13.18 -21.26 1.94
CA PRO A 157 11.75 -21.34 1.72
C PRO A 157 11.20 -22.70 2.15
N VAL A 158 9.94 -22.71 2.57
CA VAL A 158 9.16 -23.94 2.77
C VAL A 158 8.69 -24.41 1.40
N GLU A 159 9.16 -25.58 0.98
CA GLU A 159 8.65 -26.23 -0.23
C GLU A 159 7.28 -26.84 0.08
N LEU A 160 6.27 -26.33 -0.61
CA LEU A 160 4.91 -26.85 -0.54
C LEU A 160 4.84 -28.12 -1.39
N HIS A 161 4.80 -29.30 -0.75
CA HIS A 161 4.56 -30.59 -1.43
C HIS A 161 3.10 -30.71 -1.90
N GLU A 162 2.79 -31.74 -2.71
CA GLU A 162 1.54 -31.89 -3.48
C GLU A 162 0.22 -31.70 -2.70
N ASP A 163 0.18 -32.02 -1.39
CA ASP A 163 -1.00 -31.74 -0.55
C ASP A 163 -0.76 -30.56 0.39
N THR A 164 -1.18 -29.37 -0.06
CA THR A 164 -1.13 -28.12 0.71
C THR A 164 -2.38 -27.89 1.56
N SER A 165 -3.37 -28.78 1.49
CA SER A 165 -4.66 -28.61 2.16
C SER A 165 -4.53 -28.40 3.68
N PRO A 166 -3.70 -29.16 4.42
CA PRO A 166 -3.56 -28.96 5.87
C PRO A 166 -3.00 -27.58 6.24
N LEU A 167 -2.04 -27.08 5.45
CA LEU A 167 -1.48 -25.74 5.65
C LEU A 167 -2.52 -24.66 5.34
N LEU A 168 -3.31 -24.85 4.28
CA LEU A 168 -4.39 -23.94 3.90
C LEU A 168 -5.46 -23.87 4.98
N PHE A 169 -5.86 -24.99 5.59
CA PHE A 169 -6.81 -24.99 6.71
C PHE A 169 -6.24 -24.26 7.93
N CYS A 170 -4.99 -24.54 8.31
CA CYS A 170 -4.34 -23.83 9.42
C CYS A 170 -4.22 -22.33 9.16
N LEU A 171 -3.88 -21.94 7.92
CA LEU A 171 -3.79 -20.54 7.51
C LEU A 171 -5.16 -19.87 7.54
N ALA A 172 -6.18 -20.52 6.98
CA ALA A 172 -7.55 -20.01 6.97
C ALA A 172 -8.07 -19.80 8.40
N GLU A 173 -7.89 -20.78 9.28
CA GLU A 173 -8.25 -20.66 10.70
C GLU A 173 -7.48 -19.54 11.40
N ALA A 174 -6.17 -19.39 11.12
CA ALA A 174 -5.37 -18.31 11.68
C ALA A 174 -5.83 -16.92 11.20
N LEU A 175 -6.19 -16.78 9.93
CA LEU A 175 -6.73 -15.55 9.35
C LEU A 175 -8.10 -15.20 9.94
N GLU A 176 -9.00 -16.18 10.08
CA GLU A 176 -10.30 -15.99 10.72
C GLU A 176 -10.15 -15.56 12.19
N ARG A 177 -9.26 -16.21 12.95
CA ARG A 177 -8.91 -15.79 14.32
C ARG A 177 -8.30 -14.39 14.35
N SER A 178 -7.63 -13.98 13.28
CA SER A 178 -7.08 -12.63 13.09
C SER A 178 -8.14 -11.58 12.71
N GLY A 179 -9.41 -11.99 12.61
CA GLY A 179 -10.54 -11.11 12.26
C GLY A 179 -10.76 -10.96 10.76
N MET A 180 -10.03 -11.70 9.92
CA MET A 180 -10.23 -11.71 8.46
C MET A 180 -11.26 -12.78 8.12
N GLN A 181 -12.47 -12.37 7.77
CA GLN A 181 -13.52 -13.29 7.31
C GLN A 181 -13.17 -13.82 5.91
N ILE A 182 -13.00 -15.13 5.79
CA ILE A 182 -12.79 -15.82 4.52
C ILE A 182 -14.16 -16.26 4.00
N GLU A 183 -14.60 -15.70 2.87
CA GLU A 183 -15.89 -16.09 2.27
C GLU A 183 -15.73 -17.27 1.31
N THR A 184 -14.65 -17.33 0.53
CA THR A 184 -14.43 -18.38 -0.46
C THR A 184 -12.95 -18.58 -0.73
N VAL A 185 -12.56 -19.83 -0.99
CA VAL A 185 -11.26 -20.21 -1.53
C VAL A 185 -11.50 -20.82 -2.91
N GLY A 186 -10.99 -20.19 -3.98
CA GLY A 186 -11.33 -20.62 -5.34
C GLY A 186 -10.46 -20.01 -6.45
N LEU A 187 -10.75 -20.39 -7.70
CA LEU A 187 -10.20 -19.79 -8.91
C LEU A 187 -11.17 -18.71 -9.39
N GLY A 188 -10.89 -17.45 -9.06
CA GLY A 188 -11.80 -16.31 -9.23
C GLY A 188 -11.98 -15.84 -10.68
N LEU A 189 -12.66 -16.64 -11.50
CA LEU A 189 -13.03 -16.34 -12.88
C LEU A 189 -14.53 -15.99 -12.97
N GLU A 190 -14.90 -14.81 -12.52
CA GLU A 190 -16.25 -14.26 -12.74
C GLU A 190 -16.24 -13.25 -13.91
N PRO A 191 -17.28 -13.24 -14.78
CA PRO A 191 -17.38 -12.28 -15.88
C PRO A 191 -17.41 -10.83 -15.39
N GLY A 192 -16.76 -9.92 -16.11
CA GLY A 192 -16.79 -8.47 -15.83
C GLY A 192 -15.67 -7.97 -14.91
N LYS A 193 -14.71 -8.83 -14.55
CA LYS A 193 -13.53 -8.46 -13.76
C LYS A 193 -12.33 -8.16 -14.66
N LEU A 194 -11.68 -7.02 -14.41
CA LEU A 194 -10.34 -6.73 -14.92
C LEU A 194 -9.30 -7.14 -13.85
N GLN A 195 -8.27 -7.89 -14.26
CA GLN A 195 -7.20 -8.31 -13.37
C GLN A 195 -5.89 -7.61 -13.79
N ASP A 196 -5.40 -6.74 -12.93
CA ASP A 196 -4.04 -6.21 -13.02
C ASP A 196 -3.06 -7.24 -12.43
N THR A 197 -2.16 -7.75 -13.26
CA THR A 197 -1.11 -8.71 -12.87
C THR A 197 0.27 -8.07 -12.75
N LEU A 198 0.39 -6.75 -12.96
CA LEU A 198 1.67 -6.03 -12.88
C LEU A 198 1.98 -5.56 -11.46
N SER A 199 0.93 -5.33 -10.65
CA SER A 199 1.10 -4.97 -9.24
C SER A 199 1.68 -6.12 -8.41
N SER A 200 2.47 -5.78 -7.38
CA SER A 200 3.02 -6.75 -6.42
C SER A 200 2.63 -6.41 -4.99
N SER A 201 2.86 -7.35 -4.06
CA SER A 201 2.56 -7.15 -2.62
C SER A 201 3.39 -6.05 -1.96
N ALA A 202 4.48 -5.59 -2.60
CA ALA A 202 5.26 -4.43 -2.17
C ALA A 202 4.67 -3.08 -2.60
N SER A 203 3.63 -3.10 -3.44
CA SER A 203 2.99 -1.88 -3.93
C SER A 203 2.09 -1.28 -2.85
N ASN A 204 2.00 0.05 -2.82
CA ASN A 204 1.03 0.73 -1.97
C ASN A 204 -0.39 0.49 -2.54
N PRO A 205 -1.27 -0.25 -1.83
CA PRO A 205 -2.53 -0.70 -2.40
C PRO A 205 -3.47 0.47 -2.77
N TYR A 206 -3.38 1.59 -2.06
CA TYR A 206 -4.16 2.77 -2.40
C TYR A 206 -3.71 3.37 -3.73
N LEU A 207 -2.39 3.42 -3.98
CA LEU A 207 -1.85 3.97 -5.22
C LEU A 207 -2.11 3.05 -6.42
N VAL A 208 -2.12 1.73 -6.23
CA VAL A 208 -2.53 0.78 -7.28
C VAL A 208 -3.97 1.04 -7.69
N VAL A 209 -4.90 1.08 -6.72
CA VAL A 209 -6.31 1.39 -7.01
C VAL A 209 -6.45 2.77 -7.65
N ALA A 210 -5.73 3.77 -7.15
CA ALA A 210 -5.76 5.11 -7.71
C ALA A 210 -5.32 5.13 -9.18
N ALA A 211 -4.18 4.53 -9.51
CA ALA A 211 -3.63 4.52 -10.88
C ALA A 211 -4.56 3.77 -11.86
N VAL A 212 -5.05 2.59 -11.48
CA VAL A 212 -5.96 1.79 -12.32
C VAL A 212 -7.26 2.54 -12.56
N VAL A 213 -7.86 3.12 -11.51
CA VAL A 213 -9.10 3.89 -11.65
C VAL A 213 -8.87 5.18 -12.44
N ALA A 214 -7.75 5.87 -12.25
CA ALA A 214 -7.40 7.08 -13.00
C ALA A 214 -7.30 6.80 -14.51
N ALA A 215 -6.61 5.73 -14.90
CA ALA A 215 -6.52 5.30 -16.31
C ALA A 215 -7.90 4.93 -16.88
N GLY A 216 -8.72 4.22 -16.09
CA GLY A 216 -10.09 3.88 -16.49
C GLY A 216 -11.00 5.10 -16.65
N VAL A 217 -10.92 6.07 -15.73
CA VAL A 217 -11.66 7.34 -15.81
C VAL A 217 -11.26 8.13 -17.05
N ASP A 218 -9.96 8.18 -17.38
CA ASP A 218 -9.48 8.84 -18.61
C ASP A 218 -10.06 8.16 -19.85
N GLY A 219 -9.94 6.83 -19.96
CA GLY A 219 -10.46 6.07 -21.09
C GLY A 219 -11.97 6.23 -21.29
N LEU A 220 -12.74 6.22 -20.20
CA LEU A 220 -14.19 6.46 -20.23
C LEU A 220 -14.54 7.90 -20.64
N THR A 221 -13.79 8.88 -20.14
CA THR A 221 -14.03 10.30 -20.43
C THR A 221 -13.74 10.62 -21.90
N ASN A 222 -12.65 10.07 -22.42
CA ASN A 222 -12.19 10.31 -23.80
C ASN A 222 -12.80 9.34 -24.82
N ASN A 223 -13.60 8.36 -24.38
CA ASN A 223 -14.10 7.26 -25.21
C ASN A 223 -12.96 6.58 -26.00
N THR A 224 -11.84 6.34 -25.32
CA THR A 224 -10.64 5.77 -25.93
C THR A 224 -10.96 4.38 -26.46
N GLU A 225 -10.72 4.16 -27.76
CA GLU A 225 -10.89 2.84 -28.37
C GLU A 225 -9.84 1.88 -27.79
N LEU A 226 -10.31 0.76 -27.24
CA LEU A 226 -9.42 -0.30 -26.78
C LEU A 226 -8.77 -0.98 -28.00
N PRO A 227 -7.46 -1.24 -27.98
CA PRO A 227 -6.76 -1.85 -29.11
C PRO A 227 -7.10 -3.34 -29.37
N LEU A 228 -8.17 -3.90 -28.80
CA LEU A 228 -8.39 -5.36 -28.79
C LEU A 228 -9.55 -5.85 -29.68
N LYS A 229 -9.20 -6.73 -30.64
CA LYS A 229 -10.13 -7.61 -31.35
C LYS A 229 -10.38 -8.95 -30.65
N ASP A 230 -9.54 -9.41 -29.73
CA ASP A 230 -9.73 -10.71 -29.05
C ASP A 230 -9.20 -10.67 -27.62
N PHE A 231 -10.09 -10.60 -26.63
CA PHE A 231 -9.77 -10.71 -25.20
C PHE A 231 -9.29 -12.13 -24.79
N ALA A 232 -9.26 -13.10 -25.71
CA ALA A 232 -9.12 -14.53 -25.42
C ALA A 232 -7.72 -15.11 -25.66
N VAL A 233 -6.76 -14.36 -26.23
CA VAL A 233 -5.45 -14.91 -26.61
C VAL A 233 -4.32 -13.97 -26.17
N SER A 234 -3.54 -14.45 -25.19
CA SER A 234 -2.23 -13.99 -24.71
C SER A 234 -1.98 -12.49 -24.52
N ALA A 235 -1.52 -12.16 -23.31
CA ALA A 235 -1.02 -10.88 -22.82
C ALA A 235 0.27 -10.38 -23.53
N ASP A 236 0.29 -10.35 -24.85
CA ASP A 236 1.29 -9.61 -25.61
C ASP A 236 0.57 -8.47 -26.34
N HIS A 237 0.49 -7.34 -25.64
CA HIS A 237 -0.17 -6.12 -26.12
C HIS A 237 0.82 -5.12 -26.69
N GLY A 238 1.96 -5.54 -27.25
CA GLY A 238 2.81 -4.70 -28.12
C GLY A 238 3.40 -3.40 -27.51
N SER A 239 3.09 -3.07 -26.26
CA SER A 239 3.78 -2.07 -25.45
C SER A 239 4.64 -2.81 -24.44
N GLU A 240 5.95 -2.76 -24.63
CA GLU A 240 6.91 -3.29 -23.67
C GLU A 240 6.68 -2.58 -22.32
N THR A 241 6.47 -3.37 -21.27
CA THR A 241 6.44 -2.83 -19.90
C THR A 241 7.83 -2.38 -19.49
N PRO A 242 7.98 -1.32 -18.69
CA PRO A 242 9.30 -0.86 -18.26
C PRO A 242 10.13 -1.99 -17.62
N GLU A 243 11.39 -2.10 -18.02
CA GLU A 243 12.29 -3.16 -17.52
C GLU A 243 13.05 -2.73 -16.26
N SER A 244 12.93 -1.46 -15.87
CA SER A 244 13.57 -0.92 -14.68
C SER A 244 12.69 0.10 -13.96
N LEU A 245 12.95 0.27 -12.67
CA LEU A 245 12.31 1.32 -11.89
C LEU A 245 12.60 2.71 -12.49
N GLN A 246 13.81 2.94 -13.00
CA GLN A 246 14.17 4.21 -13.63
C GLN A 246 13.27 4.52 -14.84
N GLU A 247 13.13 3.56 -15.75
CA GLU A 247 12.27 3.69 -16.93
C GLU A 247 10.79 3.88 -16.54
N ALA A 248 10.30 3.15 -15.55
CA ALA A 248 8.93 3.32 -15.04
C ALA A 248 8.68 4.73 -14.49
N LEU A 249 9.68 5.32 -13.80
CA LEU A 249 9.58 6.69 -13.29
C LEU A 249 9.64 7.72 -14.43
N GLU A 250 10.43 7.49 -15.47
CA GLU A 250 10.45 8.35 -16.67
C GLU A 250 9.12 8.29 -17.44
N GLY A 251 8.54 7.10 -17.56
CA GLY A 251 7.18 6.92 -18.08
C GLY A 251 6.17 7.75 -17.30
N LEU A 252 6.16 7.65 -15.97
CA LEU A 252 5.27 8.44 -15.12
C LEU A 252 5.52 9.96 -15.21
N ASP A 253 6.77 10.40 -15.29
CA ASP A 253 7.15 11.81 -15.38
C ASP A 253 6.66 12.46 -16.70
N SER A 254 6.67 11.68 -17.78
CA SER A 254 6.21 12.10 -19.10
C SER A 254 4.69 11.99 -19.31
N ASP A 255 3.99 11.22 -18.46
CA ASP A 255 2.54 11.03 -18.56
C ASP A 255 1.76 12.20 -17.94
N VAL A 256 1.35 13.15 -18.79
CA VAL A 256 0.57 14.34 -18.39
C VAL A 256 -0.78 13.97 -17.79
N ILE A 257 -1.41 12.89 -18.25
CA ILE A 257 -2.74 12.47 -17.81
C ILE A 257 -2.64 11.91 -16.39
N MET A 258 -1.71 10.99 -16.15
CA MET A 258 -1.50 10.42 -14.83
C MET A 258 -1.05 11.47 -13.82
N LYS A 259 -0.21 12.42 -14.21
CA LYS A 259 0.15 13.55 -13.33
C LYS A 259 -1.03 14.43 -12.97
N SER A 260 -1.87 14.75 -13.94
CA SER A 260 -3.11 15.50 -13.69
C SER A 260 -4.06 14.75 -12.76
N ASN A 261 -4.28 13.46 -13.01
CA ASN A 261 -5.24 12.66 -12.25
C ASN A 261 -4.75 12.32 -10.84
N LEU A 262 -3.49 11.88 -10.68
CA LEU A 262 -2.93 11.55 -9.37
C LEU A 262 -2.50 12.80 -8.57
N GLY A 263 -2.37 13.93 -9.25
CA GLY A 263 -1.94 15.22 -8.69
C GLY A 263 -0.45 15.47 -8.91
N GLU A 264 -0.13 16.58 -9.58
CA GLU A 264 1.25 16.95 -9.96
C GLU A 264 2.19 16.97 -8.75
N LEU A 265 1.73 17.57 -7.64
CA LEU A 265 2.50 17.65 -6.40
C LEU A 265 2.80 16.26 -5.82
N PHE A 266 1.84 15.34 -5.88
CA PHE A 266 2.06 13.97 -5.42
C PHE A 266 3.08 13.27 -6.31
N VAL A 267 2.94 13.35 -7.64
CA VAL A 267 3.85 12.69 -8.57
C VAL A 267 5.27 13.24 -8.41
N GLN A 268 5.44 14.55 -8.28
CA GLN A 268 6.74 15.16 -8.02
C GLN A 268 7.41 14.58 -6.76
N ARG A 269 6.66 14.47 -5.66
CA ARG A 269 7.15 13.88 -4.40
C ARG A 269 7.49 12.40 -4.58
N TYR A 270 6.62 11.64 -5.26
CA TYR A 270 6.84 10.21 -5.54
C TYR A 270 8.13 9.98 -6.34
N LEU A 271 8.31 10.71 -7.43
CA LEU A 271 9.51 10.64 -8.27
C LEU A 271 10.78 10.97 -7.46
N TYR A 272 10.74 12.02 -6.65
CA TYR A 272 11.86 12.40 -5.79
C TYR A 272 12.23 11.27 -4.82
N LEU A 273 11.26 10.73 -4.07
CA LEU A 273 11.51 9.67 -3.08
C LEU A 273 12.10 8.42 -3.75
N LYS A 274 11.55 8.00 -4.89
CA LYS A 274 12.03 6.81 -5.60
C LYS A 274 13.44 7.00 -6.16
N ARG A 275 13.74 8.15 -6.76
CA ARG A 275 15.07 8.46 -7.31
C ARG A 275 16.11 8.57 -6.19
N GLU A 276 15.86 9.40 -5.18
CA GLU A 276 16.86 9.71 -4.14
C GLU A 276 17.06 8.61 -3.11
N PHE A 277 16.02 7.86 -2.74
CA PHE A 277 16.09 6.90 -1.63
C PHE A 277 16.03 5.44 -2.05
N GLU A 278 15.56 5.12 -3.26
CA GLU A 278 15.50 3.75 -3.74
C GLU A 278 16.56 3.48 -4.82
N ILE A 279 16.53 4.23 -5.93
CA ILE A 279 17.46 4.02 -7.06
C ILE A 279 18.90 4.28 -6.62
N LYS A 280 19.20 5.47 -6.09
CA LYS A 280 20.55 5.83 -5.66
C LYS A 280 21.13 4.84 -4.64
N ARG A 281 20.32 4.41 -3.68
CA ARG A 281 20.72 3.40 -2.70
C ARG A 281 21.03 2.05 -3.34
N PHE A 282 20.26 1.65 -4.34
CA PHE A 282 20.52 0.42 -5.09
C PHE A 282 21.82 0.52 -5.90
N GLU A 283 22.08 1.67 -6.53
CA GLU A 283 23.33 1.94 -7.25
C GLU A 283 24.55 1.93 -6.32
N ASP A 284 24.47 2.60 -5.17
CA ASP A 284 25.53 2.60 -4.15
C ASP A 284 25.82 1.17 -3.66
N PHE A 285 24.78 0.37 -3.46
CA PHE A 285 24.91 -1.04 -3.09
C PHE A 285 25.62 -1.85 -4.18
N ARG A 286 25.20 -1.69 -5.45
CA ARG A 286 25.84 -2.37 -6.60
C ARG A 286 27.30 -2.00 -6.72
N ALA A 287 27.64 -0.71 -6.59
CA ALA A 287 29.01 -0.23 -6.65
C ALA A 287 29.88 -0.87 -5.55
N THR A 288 29.32 -1.04 -4.34
CA THR A 288 30.00 -1.68 -3.22
C THR A 288 30.27 -3.17 -3.47
N GLN A 289 29.32 -3.91 -4.07
CA GLN A 289 29.53 -5.32 -4.43
C GLN A 289 30.61 -5.50 -5.49
N THR A 290 30.57 -4.70 -6.56
CA THR A 290 31.58 -4.77 -7.63
C THR A 290 33.00 -4.45 -7.12
N ALA A 291 33.13 -3.60 -6.10
CA ALA A 291 34.41 -3.34 -5.44
C ALA A 291 34.91 -4.52 -4.58
N GLN A 292 34.00 -5.35 -4.06
CA GLN A 292 34.34 -6.55 -3.27
C GLN A 292 34.69 -7.75 -4.15
N ASP A 293 34.10 -7.89 -5.34
CA ASP A 293 34.42 -8.96 -6.30
C ASP A 293 35.85 -8.90 -6.85
N GLY A 294 36.54 -7.76 -6.67
CA GLY A 294 37.97 -7.58 -6.98
C GLY A 294 38.94 -8.01 -5.88
N VAL A 295 38.44 -8.46 -4.72
CA VAL A 295 39.24 -8.93 -3.57
C VAL A 295 38.82 -10.36 -3.23
N ALA A 296 39.78 -11.28 -3.09
CA ALA A 296 39.52 -12.69 -2.77
C ALA A 296 38.55 -12.82 -1.57
N PRO A 297 37.57 -13.75 -1.60
CA PRO A 297 36.45 -13.74 -0.68
C PRO A 297 36.93 -13.95 0.75
N CYS A 298 36.88 -12.88 1.55
CA CYS A 298 37.05 -12.95 2.98
C CYS A 298 35.71 -13.39 3.58
N SER A 299 35.71 -14.51 4.31
CA SER A 299 34.54 -15.08 4.99
C SER A 299 33.95 -14.10 6.02
N HIS A 300 33.10 -13.18 5.58
CA HIS A 300 32.25 -12.41 6.46
C HIS A 300 30.84 -12.92 6.30
N ALA A 301 30.30 -13.42 7.40
CA ALA A 301 28.90 -13.73 7.56
C ALA A 301 28.08 -12.55 7.04
N ILE A 302 27.17 -12.85 6.12
CA ILE A 302 26.15 -11.90 5.68
C ILE A 302 25.38 -11.52 6.95
N ASP A 303 25.70 -10.36 7.50
CA ASP A 303 25.00 -9.81 8.64
C ASP A 303 23.51 -9.71 8.29
N ARG A 304 22.68 -10.15 9.23
CA ARG A 304 21.25 -10.41 9.16
C ARG A 304 20.43 -9.25 8.55
N ALA A 305 20.47 -9.08 7.25
CA ALA A 305 19.57 -8.24 6.49
C ALA A 305 18.44 -9.12 5.94
N ILE A 306 17.29 -9.07 6.60
CA ILE A 306 16.05 -9.63 6.09
C ILE A 306 15.63 -8.76 4.91
N TYR A 307 15.86 -9.22 3.68
CA TYR A 307 15.21 -8.69 2.50
C TYR A 307 13.93 -9.50 2.29
N MET A 308 12.76 -8.88 2.50
CA MET A 308 11.53 -9.39 1.89
C MET A 308 11.67 -9.13 0.39
N LEU A 309 12.04 -10.17 -0.36
CA LEU A 309 11.82 -10.22 -1.79
C LEU A 309 10.37 -10.65 -2.00
N SER A 310 9.49 -9.69 -2.32
CA SER A 310 8.25 -10.01 -3.04
C SER A 310 8.63 -10.25 -4.49
N LEU A 311 8.37 -11.45 -4.99
CA LEU A 311 8.14 -11.62 -6.42
C LEU A 311 6.74 -11.09 -6.74
#